data_AF-A0A6S7GGM7-F1
#
_entry.id   AF-A0A6S7GGM7-F1
#
_cell.length_a   1.000
_cell.length_b   1.000
_cell.length_c   1.000
_cell.angle_alpha   90.00
_cell.angle_beta   90.00
_cell.angle_gamma   90.00
#
_symmetry.space_group_name_H-M   'P 1'
#
loop_
_entity.id
_entity.type
_entity.pdbx_description
1 polymer ?
#
loop_
_entity_poly.entity_id
_entity_poly.type
_entity_poly.pdbx_seq_one_letter_code
_entity_poly.pdbx_strand_id
1 'polypeptide(L)'
;MDSILRENLLKYDVREETLELLLAEELDTVEMLQAISDELLKACGIKLGQIMLIRKACNPGFASQEHQSCPDPPPQGEEVYVVDATDISELPVTFNVVETISTTKTPIPDVKPVFKSEMATPDEKWLSSFRLPTKFSPGVTAALENKSLTGNTRDKFNRDVCNSIKVHTMNPKKHERDFVAFRIITEYPFLADKIGCGTASWEQSIKNRFKNQRKLKRKANPQSIEIAPPTKQTASEEEAISGETGETCQEHLNALKKEMAKTKNKNFFLIKELMVATFEARRKHITTSPTTLHVLLLDYPGLRLVSEV
;
A
#
# COMPACT_ATOMS: atom_id res chain seq x y z
N MET A 1 -25.77 24.88 -3.38
CA MET A 1 -24.95 24.07 -4.31
C MET A 1 -25.51 24.22 -5.70
N ASP A 2 -24.67 24.63 -6.65
CA ASP A 2 -25.06 24.78 -8.05
C ASP A 2 -25.60 23.45 -8.64
N SER A 3 -26.65 23.55 -9.46
CA SER A 3 -27.27 22.40 -10.13
C SER A 3 -26.27 21.63 -11.00
N ILE A 4 -25.35 22.36 -11.64
CA ILE A 4 -24.30 21.78 -12.49
C ILE A 4 -23.31 20.97 -11.64
N LEU A 5 -22.87 21.54 -10.51
CA LEU A 5 -21.98 20.86 -9.58
C LEU A 5 -22.61 19.59 -9.01
N ARG A 6 -23.89 19.67 -8.61
CA ARG A 6 -24.64 18.52 -8.08
C ARG A 6 -24.72 17.39 -9.09
N GLU A 7 -25.10 17.68 -10.34
CA GLU A 7 -25.19 16.68 -11.40
C GLU A 7 -23.82 16.04 -11.69
N ASN A 8 -22.76 16.86 -11.71
CA ASN A 8 -21.41 16.35 -11.91
C ASN A 8 -20.96 15.45 -10.75
N LEU A 9 -21.21 15.81 -9.49
CA LEU A 9 -20.87 14.96 -8.35
C LEU A 9 -21.61 13.62 -8.38
N LEU A 10 -22.90 13.62 -8.76
CA LEU A 10 -23.68 12.38 -8.93
C LEU A 10 -23.14 11.50 -10.05
N LYS A 11 -22.67 12.08 -11.16
CA LYS A 11 -22.03 11.35 -12.27
C LYS A 11 -20.78 10.57 -11.82
N TYR A 12 -20.10 11.04 -10.77
CA TYR A 12 -18.92 10.38 -10.19
C TYR A 12 -19.26 9.49 -8.99
N ASP A 13 -20.51 9.06 -8.82
CA ASP A 13 -20.97 8.20 -7.71
C ASP A 13 -20.75 8.82 -6.31
N VAL A 14 -20.77 10.15 -6.20
CA VAL A 14 -20.87 10.82 -4.89
C VAL A 14 -22.29 10.61 -4.37
N ARG A 15 -22.40 10.07 -3.16
CA ARG A 15 -23.68 9.69 -2.53
C ARG A 15 -24.46 10.94 -2.12
N GLU A 16 -25.79 10.87 -2.18
CA GLU A 16 -26.68 11.96 -1.77
C GLU A 16 -26.42 12.43 -0.33
N GLU A 17 -26.20 11.50 0.60
CA GLU A 17 -25.81 11.79 1.99
C GLU A 17 -24.58 12.71 2.08
N THR A 18 -23.63 12.56 1.15
CA THR A 18 -22.42 13.37 1.10
C THR A 18 -22.70 14.76 0.54
N LEU A 19 -23.64 14.88 -0.41
CA LEU A 19 -24.07 16.18 -0.94
C LEU A 19 -24.81 17.00 0.13
N GLU A 20 -25.63 16.36 0.96
CA GLU A 20 -26.29 17.00 2.10
C GLU A 20 -25.27 17.53 3.12
N LEU A 21 -24.21 16.77 3.41
CA LEU A 21 -23.13 17.21 4.29
C LEU A 21 -22.36 18.40 3.72
N LEU A 22 -22.08 18.40 2.41
CA LEU A 22 -21.42 19.54 1.76
C LEU A 22 -22.30 20.79 1.78
N LEU A 23 -23.61 20.64 1.57
CA LEU A 23 -24.57 21.74 1.68
C LEU A 23 -24.68 22.30 3.10
N ALA A 24 -24.65 21.43 4.12
CA ALA A 24 -24.69 21.84 5.52
C ALA A 24 -23.47 22.68 5.93
N GLU A 25 -22.32 22.43 5.30
CA GLU A 25 -21.06 23.15 5.53
C GLU A 25 -20.84 24.31 4.55
N GLU A 26 -21.88 24.70 3.80
CA GLU A 26 -21.84 25.78 2.79
C GLU A 26 -20.77 25.55 1.69
N LEU A 27 -20.37 24.30 1.45
CA LEU A 27 -19.39 23.91 0.43
C LEU A 27 -20.09 23.63 -0.90
N ASP A 28 -20.50 24.70 -1.55
CA ASP A 28 -21.55 24.62 -2.56
C ASP A 28 -21.10 25.09 -3.96
N THR A 29 -19.81 25.39 -4.10
CA THR A 29 -19.09 25.76 -5.34
C THR A 29 -17.89 24.85 -5.59
N VAL A 30 -17.43 24.78 -6.85
CA VAL A 30 -16.27 23.95 -7.26
C VAL A 30 -15.00 24.47 -6.60
N GLU A 31 -14.83 25.79 -6.54
CA GLU A 31 -13.66 26.47 -6.02
C GLU A 31 -13.47 26.17 -4.53
N MET A 32 -14.56 26.17 -3.75
CA MET A 32 -14.53 25.78 -2.34
C MET A 32 -14.13 24.32 -2.16
N LEU A 33 -14.69 23.41 -2.98
CA LEU A 33 -14.36 21.98 -2.92
C LEU A 33 -12.94 21.67 -3.39
N GLN A 34 -12.33 22.51 -4.23
CA GLN A 34 -10.93 22.42 -4.61
C GLN A 34 -10.01 22.98 -3.52
N ALA A 35 -10.37 24.10 -2.89
CA ALA A 35 -9.55 24.78 -1.89
C ALA A 35 -9.57 24.11 -0.50
N ILE A 36 -10.68 23.47 -0.12
CA ILE A 36 -10.80 22.79 1.17
C ILE A 36 -9.82 21.63 1.27
N SER A 37 -9.26 21.35 2.45
CA SER A 37 -8.36 20.21 2.68
C SER A 37 -9.13 18.90 2.91
N ASP A 38 -8.46 17.77 2.66
CA ASP A 38 -9.05 16.45 2.92
C ASP A 38 -9.33 16.22 4.41
N GLU A 39 -8.55 16.84 5.30
CA GLU A 39 -8.71 16.80 6.74
C GLU A 39 -10.00 17.48 7.19
N LEU A 40 -10.34 18.62 6.58
CA LEU A 40 -11.59 19.34 6.88
C LEU A 40 -12.79 18.56 6.36
N LEU A 41 -12.74 18.01 5.13
CA LEU A 41 -13.81 17.15 4.62
C LEU A 41 -14.04 15.91 5.51
N LYS A 42 -12.97 15.32 6.06
CA LYS A 42 -13.10 14.22 7.05
C LYS A 42 -13.76 14.70 8.34
N ALA A 43 -13.46 15.92 8.80
CA ALA A 43 -14.07 16.50 10.00
C ALA A 43 -15.58 16.71 9.82
N CYS A 44 -16.03 17.02 8.60
CA CYS A 44 -17.45 17.07 8.21
C CYS A 44 -18.12 15.68 8.10
N GLY A 45 -17.43 14.59 8.51
CA GLY A 45 -17.96 13.23 8.47
C GLY A 45 -17.89 12.55 7.10
N ILE A 46 -17.26 13.17 6.10
CA ILE A 46 -17.16 12.61 4.76
C ILE A 46 -16.11 11.52 4.72
N LYS A 47 -16.51 10.32 4.27
CA LYS A 47 -15.61 9.15 4.18
C LYS A 47 -14.56 9.38 3.09
N LEU A 48 -13.34 8.90 3.31
CA LEU A 48 -12.21 9.04 2.39
C LEU A 48 -12.54 8.64 0.94
N GLY A 49 -13.29 7.57 0.74
CA GLY A 49 -13.70 7.15 -0.62
C GLY A 49 -14.57 8.18 -1.34
N GLN A 50 -15.42 8.91 -0.61
CA GLN A 50 -16.25 9.97 -1.19
C GLN A 50 -15.43 11.24 -1.45
N ILE A 51 -14.46 11.55 -0.58
CA ILE A 51 -13.50 12.65 -0.81
C ILE A 51 -12.77 12.44 -2.13
N MET A 52 -12.28 11.23 -2.40
CA MET A 52 -11.61 10.92 -3.68
C MET A 52 -12.52 11.16 -4.90
N LEU A 53 -13.81 10.82 -4.80
CA LEU A 53 -14.78 11.03 -5.88
C LEU A 53 -15.09 12.51 -6.06
N ILE A 54 -15.24 13.28 -4.98
CA ILE A 54 -15.40 14.73 -5.00
C ILE A 54 -14.21 15.39 -5.71
N ARG A 55 -12.97 15.02 -5.35
CA ARG A 55 -11.75 15.55 -6.00
C ARG A 55 -11.72 15.25 -7.49
N LYS A 56 -12.12 14.02 -7.86
CA LYS A 56 -12.18 13.60 -9.26
C LYS A 56 -13.24 14.37 -10.05
N ALA A 57 -14.40 14.65 -9.45
CA ALA A 57 -15.48 15.42 -10.06
C ALA A 57 -15.13 16.91 -10.21
N CYS A 58 -14.44 17.48 -9.22
CA CYS A 58 -14.09 18.89 -9.22
C CYS A 58 -12.85 19.22 -10.07
N ASN A 59 -12.09 18.24 -10.55
CA ASN A 59 -10.88 18.47 -11.34
C ASN A 59 -10.93 17.70 -12.67
N PRO A 60 -11.74 18.17 -13.65
CA PRO A 60 -11.87 17.51 -14.95
C PRO A 60 -10.61 17.63 -15.84
N GLY A 61 -9.64 18.47 -15.47
CA GLY A 61 -8.44 18.79 -16.24
C GLY A 61 -7.41 17.64 -16.41
N PHE A 62 -7.65 16.46 -15.86
CA PHE A 62 -6.80 15.29 -16.12
C PHE A 62 -7.32 14.40 -17.26
N ALA A 63 -8.52 14.68 -17.80
CA ALA A 63 -9.16 13.86 -18.84
C ALA A 63 -9.34 14.59 -20.17
N SER A 64 -8.75 15.78 -20.35
CA SER A 64 -8.83 16.55 -21.61
C SER A 64 -7.61 17.45 -21.81
N GLN A 65 -6.46 16.86 -22.07
CA GLN A 65 -5.36 17.50 -22.81
C GLN A 65 -4.80 16.50 -23.82
N GLU A 66 -5.53 16.31 -24.91
CA GLU A 66 -4.94 15.89 -26.18
C GLU A 66 -4.85 17.14 -27.07
N HIS A 67 -3.68 17.31 -27.69
CA HIS A 67 -3.29 18.38 -28.62
C HIS A 67 -2.97 19.76 -28.03
N GLN A 68 -1.72 19.91 -27.56
CA GLN A 68 -0.95 21.11 -27.84
C GLN A 68 0.48 20.74 -28.25
N SER A 69 0.85 21.25 -29.40
CA SER A 69 2.03 20.95 -30.23
C SER A 69 3.35 21.14 -29.48
N CYS A 70 4.29 20.23 -29.72
CA CYS A 70 5.70 20.39 -29.36
C CYS A 70 6.27 21.71 -29.92
N PRO A 71 7.06 22.47 -29.16
CA PRO A 71 8.09 23.32 -29.74
C PRO A 71 9.30 22.45 -30.11
N ASP A 72 9.81 22.66 -31.33
CA ASP A 72 11.00 22.00 -31.87
C ASP A 72 12.25 22.14 -30.98
N PRO A 73 13.17 21.16 -31.02
CA PRO A 73 14.46 21.28 -30.36
C PRO A 73 15.34 22.33 -31.08
N PRO A 74 16.07 23.18 -30.35
CA PRO A 74 17.00 24.12 -30.98
C PRO A 74 18.21 23.37 -31.57
N PRO A 75 18.79 23.86 -32.68
CA PRO A 75 19.88 23.21 -33.39
C PRO A 75 21.19 23.27 -32.61
N GLN A 76 21.97 22.20 -32.77
CA GLN A 76 23.36 22.11 -32.35
C GLN A 76 24.23 23.11 -33.13
N GLY A 77 25.09 23.83 -32.41
CA GLY A 77 26.25 24.51 -32.98
C GLY A 77 26.40 25.94 -32.48
N GLU A 78 27.22 26.13 -31.44
CA GLU A 78 28.21 27.22 -31.40
C GLU A 78 29.19 26.98 -30.23
N GLU A 79 30.47 26.87 -30.59
CA GLU A 79 31.61 26.90 -29.69
C GLU A 79 31.76 28.29 -29.07
N VAL A 80 31.77 28.44 -27.74
CA VAL A 80 32.47 29.56 -27.10
C VAL A 80 32.96 29.19 -25.69
N TYR A 81 34.29 29.14 -25.57
CA TYR A 81 35.18 29.40 -24.43
C TYR A 81 34.75 29.05 -22.99
N VAL A 82 35.46 28.05 -22.46
CA VAL A 82 35.75 27.91 -21.02
C VAL A 82 36.68 29.05 -20.60
N VAL A 83 36.26 29.87 -19.63
CA VAL A 83 37.16 30.73 -18.85
C VAL A 83 37.06 30.29 -17.40
N ASP A 84 38.22 29.98 -16.84
CA ASP A 84 38.43 29.51 -15.48
C ASP A 84 38.51 30.67 -14.46
N ALA A 85 38.16 30.33 -13.22
CA ALA A 85 38.37 30.97 -11.91
C ALA A 85 38.65 32.49 -11.80
N THR A 86 37.89 33.18 -10.93
CA THR A 86 38.42 33.81 -9.70
C THR A 86 37.32 34.50 -8.86
N ASP A 87 37.22 34.03 -7.61
CA ASP A 87 37.20 34.80 -6.35
C ASP A 87 36.90 36.32 -6.42
N ILE A 88 35.75 36.75 -5.88
CA ILE A 88 35.59 38.08 -5.25
C ILE A 88 34.65 37.95 -4.03
N SER A 89 35.26 38.14 -2.87
CA SER A 89 34.67 38.38 -1.56
C SER A 89 34.12 39.81 -1.40
N GLU A 90 33.38 40.03 -0.29
CA GLU A 90 33.00 41.30 0.37
C GLU A 90 31.54 41.77 0.18
N LEU A 91 30.60 41.41 1.08
CA LEU A 91 30.18 42.08 2.35
C LEU A 91 29.17 43.25 2.12
N PRO A 92 28.45 43.78 3.14
CA PRO A 92 27.49 43.15 4.06
C PRO A 92 26.16 43.95 4.16
N VAL A 93 25.07 43.36 4.69
CA VAL A 93 23.98 44.16 5.32
C VAL A 93 23.58 43.51 6.64
N THR A 94 23.88 44.22 7.72
CA THR A 94 23.43 43.98 9.09
C THR A 94 22.12 44.72 9.36
N PHE A 95 21.28 44.15 10.24
CA PHE A 95 20.50 44.74 11.36
C PHE A 95 19.34 43.78 11.71
N ASN A 96 19.50 42.92 12.72
CA ASN A 96 19.18 43.08 14.16
C ASN A 96 17.69 42.83 14.50
N VAL A 97 17.34 41.70 15.16
CA VAL A 97 17.24 41.48 16.65
C VAL A 97 15.95 42.14 17.17
N VAL A 98 15.04 41.55 17.95
CA VAL A 98 14.90 40.30 18.72
C VAL A 98 13.42 40.23 19.14
N GLU A 99 12.82 39.04 19.26
CA GLU A 99 12.01 38.79 20.46
C GLU A 99 12.08 37.32 20.88
N THR A 100 12.61 37.16 22.09
CA THR A 100 12.86 35.93 22.80
C THR A 100 11.57 35.50 23.50
N ILE A 101 11.10 34.27 23.26
CA ILE A 101 10.20 33.61 24.21
C ILE A 101 10.85 32.30 24.63
N SER A 102 11.52 32.39 25.78
CA SER A 102 11.96 31.24 26.56
C SER A 102 10.72 30.63 27.22
N THR A 103 10.48 29.34 27.03
CA THR A 103 9.59 28.59 27.91
C THR A 103 10.20 27.23 28.17
N THR A 104 10.87 27.15 29.32
CA THR A 104 11.18 25.93 30.05
C THR A 104 9.91 25.12 30.30
N LYS A 105 9.86 23.85 29.84
CA LYS A 105 8.96 22.83 30.39
C LYS A 105 9.68 21.48 30.49
N THR A 106 10.06 21.20 31.73
CA THR A 106 10.02 19.93 32.48
C THR A 106 10.03 18.57 31.74
N PRO A 107 10.72 17.55 32.31
CA PRO A 107 10.74 16.21 31.76
C PRO A 107 9.32 15.61 31.80
N ILE A 108 8.88 15.10 30.66
CA ILE A 108 7.62 14.37 30.53
C ILE A 108 7.71 13.13 31.43
N PRO A 109 6.79 12.91 32.39
CA PRO A 109 6.80 11.70 33.19
C PRO A 109 6.55 10.49 32.29
N ASP A 110 7.29 9.41 32.55
CA ASP A 110 7.14 8.08 31.97
C ASP A 110 5.75 7.51 32.31
N VAL A 111 4.72 7.95 31.58
CA VAL A 111 3.36 7.43 31.73
C VAL A 111 3.31 6.09 31.01
N LYS A 112 3.58 5.03 31.77
CA LYS A 112 3.29 3.66 31.36
C LYS A 112 1.80 3.57 30.98
N PRO A 113 1.45 3.03 29.81
CA PRO A 113 0.06 2.89 29.41
C PRO A 113 -0.65 1.98 30.43
N VAL A 114 -1.68 2.50 31.09
CA VAL A 114 -2.50 1.72 32.02
C VAL A 114 -3.61 1.05 31.21
N PHE A 115 -3.54 -0.28 31.09
CA PHE A 115 -4.60 -1.08 30.51
C PHE A 115 -5.71 -1.29 31.54
N LYS A 116 -6.95 -0.90 31.22
CA LYS A 116 -8.12 -1.33 31.99
C LYS A 116 -8.38 -2.82 31.68
N SER A 117 -7.80 -3.68 32.51
CA SER A 117 -7.98 -5.14 32.45
C SER A 117 -9.34 -5.51 33.05
N GLU A 118 -10.41 -5.44 32.28
CA GLU A 118 -11.67 -6.09 32.63
C GLU A 118 -11.68 -7.55 32.15
N MET A 119 -11.59 -8.43 33.15
CA MET A 119 -12.04 -9.83 33.24
C MET A 119 -11.62 -10.83 32.16
N ALA A 120 -10.58 -11.61 32.48
CA ALA A 120 -10.26 -12.86 31.79
C ALA A 120 -11.37 -13.90 32.01
N THR A 121 -11.87 -14.49 30.92
CA THR A 121 -12.78 -15.64 31.00
C THR A 121 -11.99 -16.95 31.12
N PRO A 122 -12.58 -18.04 31.66
CA PRO A 122 -11.87 -19.30 31.95
C PRO A 122 -11.20 -20.00 30.75
N ASP A 123 -11.52 -19.58 29.52
CA ASP A 123 -11.04 -20.15 28.25
C ASP A 123 -9.69 -19.54 27.78
N GLU A 124 -9.11 -18.62 28.56
CA GLU A 124 -7.95 -17.81 28.17
C GLU A 124 -6.66 -18.18 28.93
N LYS A 125 -6.56 -19.40 29.46
CA LYS A 125 -5.41 -19.88 30.27
C LYS A 125 -4.04 -19.67 29.61
N TRP A 126 -3.99 -19.58 28.28
CA TRP A 126 -2.73 -19.35 27.57
C TRP A 126 -2.22 -17.91 27.70
N LEU A 127 -3.09 -16.90 27.89
CA LEU A 127 -2.68 -15.50 28.03
C LEU A 127 -1.82 -15.27 29.28
N SER A 128 -2.18 -15.90 30.40
CA SER A 128 -1.44 -15.75 31.67
C SER A 128 -0.02 -16.35 31.60
N SER A 129 0.13 -17.43 30.83
CA SER A 129 1.41 -18.11 30.59
C SER A 129 2.17 -17.58 29.37
N PHE A 130 1.53 -16.79 28.51
CA PHE A 130 2.16 -16.26 27.31
C PHE A 130 3.34 -15.35 27.65
N ARG A 131 4.45 -15.54 26.94
CA ARG A 131 5.64 -14.70 26.97
C ARG A 131 6.06 -14.39 25.54
N LEU A 132 6.66 -13.22 25.34
CA LEU A 132 7.24 -12.91 24.03
C LEU A 132 8.37 -13.90 23.71
N PRO A 133 8.64 -14.16 22.42
CA PRO A 133 9.78 -14.98 22.04
C PRO A 133 11.06 -14.43 22.68
N THR A 134 11.86 -15.29 23.32
CA THR A 134 13.15 -14.91 23.90
C THR A 134 14.27 -14.87 22.86
N LYS A 135 14.05 -15.52 21.72
CA LYS A 135 14.98 -15.56 20.59
C LYS A 135 14.29 -15.04 19.34
N PHE A 136 14.82 -13.96 18.79
CA PHE A 136 14.41 -13.42 17.51
C PHE A 136 15.48 -13.72 16.45
N SER A 137 15.10 -13.59 15.19
CA SER A 137 16.08 -13.67 14.09
C SER A 137 17.19 -12.61 14.28
N PRO A 138 18.45 -12.86 13.85
CA PRO A 138 19.59 -11.98 14.15
C PRO A 138 19.36 -10.50 13.77
N GLY A 139 18.73 -10.27 12.61
CA GLY A 139 18.41 -8.91 12.16
C GLY A 139 17.31 -8.21 12.99
N VAL A 140 16.44 -8.98 13.66
CA VAL A 140 15.45 -8.42 14.60
C VAL A 140 16.13 -8.14 15.95
N THR A 141 16.98 -9.04 16.44
CA THR A 141 17.74 -8.82 17.68
C THR A 141 18.60 -7.56 17.59
N ALA A 142 19.38 -7.40 16.53
CA ALA A 142 20.17 -6.19 16.30
C ALA A 142 19.29 -4.93 16.19
N ALA A 143 18.11 -5.03 15.57
CA ALA A 143 17.16 -3.92 15.48
C ALA A 143 16.54 -3.54 16.83
N LEU A 144 16.27 -4.54 17.69
CA LEU A 144 15.75 -4.33 19.04
C LEU A 144 16.82 -3.67 19.95
N GLU A 145 18.07 -4.11 19.84
CA GLU A 145 19.21 -3.50 20.54
C GLU A 145 19.43 -2.04 20.12
N ASN A 146 19.35 -1.76 18.82
CA ASN A 146 19.45 -0.41 18.26
C ASN A 146 18.17 0.43 18.41
N LYS A 147 17.14 -0.08 19.11
CA LYS A 147 15.84 0.58 19.34
C LYS A 147 15.18 1.12 18.05
N SER A 148 15.38 0.42 16.93
CA SER A 148 14.89 0.85 15.61
C SER A 148 14.41 -0.34 14.81
N LEU A 149 13.09 -0.51 14.73
CA LEU A 149 12.47 -1.49 13.84
C LEU A 149 11.93 -0.80 12.58
N THR A 150 12.61 -1.01 11.46
CA THR A 150 12.15 -0.67 10.11
C THR A 150 11.00 -1.59 9.68
N GLY A 151 10.29 -1.26 8.59
CA GLY A 151 9.15 -2.06 8.12
C GLY A 151 9.47 -3.56 7.96
N ASN A 152 10.61 -3.88 7.35
CA ASN A 152 11.02 -5.26 7.12
C ASN A 152 11.37 -6.02 8.42
N THR A 153 12.06 -5.39 9.37
CA THR A 153 12.39 -6.03 10.66
C THR A 153 11.17 -6.10 11.57
N ARG A 154 10.29 -5.11 11.53
CA ARG A 154 8.98 -5.13 12.18
C ARG A 154 8.11 -6.29 11.71
N ASP A 155 8.08 -6.56 10.41
CA ASP A 155 7.34 -7.71 9.87
C ASP A 155 7.93 -9.06 10.31
N LYS A 156 9.27 -9.17 10.39
CA LYS A 156 9.94 -10.35 10.94
C LYS A 156 9.64 -10.55 12.42
N PHE A 157 9.70 -9.49 13.22
CA PHE A 157 9.33 -9.51 14.64
C PHE A 157 7.86 -9.94 14.82
N ASN A 158 6.93 -9.31 14.09
CA ASN A 158 5.52 -9.66 14.13
C ASN A 158 5.29 -11.12 13.70
N ARG A 159 6.10 -11.63 12.77
CA ARG A 159 6.07 -13.05 12.39
C ARG A 159 6.43 -13.96 13.54
N ASP A 160 7.53 -13.67 14.23
CA ASP A 160 8.04 -14.50 15.32
C ASP A 160 7.05 -14.49 16.49
N VAL A 161 6.51 -13.32 16.85
CA VAL A 161 5.45 -13.20 17.88
C VAL A 161 4.19 -13.99 17.50
N CYS A 162 3.70 -13.84 16.27
CA CYS A 162 2.53 -14.58 15.81
C CYS A 162 2.77 -16.10 15.75
N ASN A 163 4.01 -16.55 15.52
CA ASN A 163 4.35 -17.97 15.57
C ASN A 163 4.25 -18.51 17.00
N SER A 164 4.61 -17.72 18.03
CA SER A 164 4.41 -18.10 19.43
C SER A 164 2.92 -18.16 19.80
N ILE A 165 2.10 -17.19 19.36
CA ILE A 165 0.65 -17.23 19.59
C ILE A 165 0.02 -18.46 18.93
N LYS A 166 0.51 -18.84 17.73
CA LYS A 166 -0.02 -19.94 16.93
C LYS A 166 0.04 -21.29 17.63
N VAL A 167 0.95 -21.48 18.59
CA VAL A 167 1.04 -22.70 19.41
C VAL A 167 -0.21 -22.86 20.28
N HIS A 168 -0.87 -21.76 20.64
CA HIS A 168 -2.07 -21.74 21.48
C HIS A 168 -3.35 -21.62 20.68
N THR A 169 -3.41 -20.74 19.67
CA THR A 169 -4.63 -20.50 18.89
C THR A 169 -4.35 -20.04 17.47
N MET A 170 -5.17 -20.51 16.53
CA MET A 170 -5.22 -20.02 15.14
C MET A 170 -6.24 -18.88 14.95
N ASN A 171 -7.07 -18.60 15.95
CA ASN A 171 -8.18 -17.67 15.88
C ASN A 171 -8.15 -16.69 17.07
N PRO A 172 -7.06 -15.90 17.25
CA PRO A 172 -6.97 -15.03 18.41
C PRO A 172 -8.11 -14.00 18.40
N LYS A 173 -8.84 -13.87 19.51
CA LYS A 173 -9.90 -12.88 19.79
C LYS A 173 -9.32 -11.48 19.96
N LYS A 174 -10.17 -10.45 19.99
CA LYS A 174 -9.70 -9.05 20.07
C LYS A 174 -8.88 -8.79 21.34
N HIS A 175 -9.42 -9.14 22.51
CA HIS A 175 -8.72 -8.93 23.79
C HIS A 175 -7.40 -9.71 23.85
N GLU A 176 -7.30 -10.91 23.26
CA GLU A 176 -6.05 -11.68 23.20
C GLU A 176 -4.98 -10.95 22.40
N ARG A 177 -5.36 -10.36 21.26
CA ARG A 177 -4.45 -9.55 20.44
C ARG A 177 -4.05 -8.26 21.14
N ASP A 178 -5.00 -7.61 21.82
CA ASP A 178 -4.75 -6.41 22.61
C ASP A 178 -3.76 -6.70 23.76
N PHE A 179 -3.94 -7.82 24.47
CA PHE A 179 -3.03 -8.27 25.53
C PHE A 179 -1.61 -8.51 25.03
N VAL A 180 -1.46 -9.22 23.91
CA VAL A 180 -0.14 -9.46 23.32
C VAL A 180 0.48 -8.16 22.83
N ALA A 181 -0.30 -7.27 22.19
CA ALA A 181 0.18 -5.96 21.77
C ALA A 181 0.65 -5.11 22.95
N PHE A 182 -0.10 -5.13 24.07
CA PHE A 182 0.29 -4.48 25.31
C PHE A 182 1.59 -5.05 25.86
N ARG A 183 1.77 -6.38 25.81
CA ARG A 183 3.00 -7.03 26.24
C ARG A 183 4.21 -6.60 25.40
N ILE A 184 4.06 -6.49 24.07
CA ILE A 184 5.10 -6.01 23.16
C ILE A 184 5.60 -4.63 23.59
N ILE A 185 4.70 -3.67 23.80
CA ILE A 185 5.10 -2.30 24.16
C ILE A 185 5.58 -2.20 25.61
N THR A 186 5.19 -3.13 26.49
CA THR A 186 5.71 -3.20 27.86
C THR A 186 7.16 -3.64 27.88
N GLU A 187 7.53 -4.63 27.06
CA GLU A 187 8.92 -5.12 26.97
C GLU A 187 9.79 -4.22 26.07
N TYR A 188 9.19 -3.59 25.05
CA TYR A 188 9.87 -2.70 24.11
C TYR A 188 9.11 -1.36 23.97
N PRO A 189 9.27 -0.40 24.91
CA PRO A 189 8.50 0.84 24.92
C PRO A 189 8.64 1.70 23.66
N PHE A 190 9.80 1.68 23.01
CA PHE A 190 10.05 2.40 21.76
C PHE A 190 9.22 1.88 20.56
N LEU A 191 8.55 0.74 20.72
CA LEU A 191 7.65 0.17 19.72
C LEU A 191 6.20 0.63 19.86
N ALA A 192 5.88 1.45 20.85
CA ALA A 192 4.54 2.01 21.01
C ALA A 192 4.17 2.94 19.85
N ASP A 193 2.92 2.86 19.40
CA ASP A 193 2.37 3.81 18.44
C ASP A 193 2.33 5.22 19.03
N LYS A 194 2.57 6.24 18.19
CA LYS A 194 2.50 7.65 18.59
C LYS A 194 1.09 8.11 18.95
N ILE A 195 0.05 7.35 18.58
CA ILE A 195 -1.36 7.73 18.71
C ILE A 195 -2.06 6.75 19.65
N GLY A 196 -2.86 7.28 20.57
CA GLY A 196 -3.73 6.51 21.45
C GLY A 196 -2.97 5.70 22.50
N CYS A 197 -3.41 4.46 22.75
CA CYS A 197 -2.81 3.56 23.75
C CYS A 197 -1.52 2.86 23.29
N GLY A 198 -0.99 3.20 22.10
CA GLY A 198 0.28 2.67 21.62
C GLY A 198 0.25 1.25 21.04
N THR A 199 -0.90 0.55 21.06
CA THR A 199 -1.00 -0.88 20.71
C THR A 199 -1.73 -1.16 19.39
N ALA A 200 -2.37 -0.17 18.78
CA ALA A 200 -3.32 -0.35 17.69
C ALA A 200 -2.69 -0.98 16.44
N SER A 201 -1.50 -0.54 16.04
CA SER A 201 -0.77 -1.07 14.89
C SER A 201 -0.36 -2.53 15.10
N TRP A 202 -0.02 -2.91 16.34
CA TRP A 202 0.35 -4.28 16.71
C TRP A 202 -0.86 -5.20 16.74
N GLU A 203 -1.97 -4.80 17.36
CA GLU A 203 -3.25 -5.53 17.32
C GLU A 203 -3.65 -5.83 15.87
N GLN A 204 -3.60 -4.80 15.02
CA GLN A 204 -4.00 -4.90 13.63
C GLN A 204 -3.05 -5.79 12.83
N SER A 205 -1.74 -5.70 13.08
CA SER A 205 -0.72 -6.52 12.42
C SER A 205 -0.88 -8.00 12.77
N ILE A 206 -1.16 -8.32 14.03
CA ILE A 206 -1.45 -9.69 14.49
C ILE A 206 -2.74 -10.19 13.83
N LYS A 207 -3.82 -9.39 13.87
CA LYS A 207 -5.11 -9.72 13.23
C LYS A 207 -4.96 -10.05 11.75
N ASN A 208 -4.27 -9.17 11.01
CA ASN A 208 -4.06 -9.32 9.58
C ASN A 208 -3.23 -10.57 9.27
N ARG A 209 -2.19 -10.87 10.07
CA ARG A 209 -1.36 -12.05 9.87
C ARG A 209 -2.15 -13.35 10.04
N PHE A 210 -2.94 -13.49 11.10
CA PHE A 210 -3.80 -14.67 11.29
C PHE A 210 -4.93 -14.75 10.25
N LYS A 211 -5.50 -13.63 9.80
CA LYS A 211 -6.43 -13.61 8.66
C LYS A 211 -5.76 -14.16 7.40
N ASN A 212 -4.54 -13.72 7.08
CA ASN A 212 -3.81 -14.15 5.89
C ASN A 212 -3.42 -15.63 5.97
N GLN A 213 -2.91 -16.10 7.11
CA GLN A 213 -2.58 -17.53 7.29
C GLN A 213 -3.78 -18.45 7.08
N ARG A 214 -4.97 -18.05 7.54
CA ARG A 214 -6.21 -18.82 7.31
C ARG A 214 -6.64 -18.80 5.85
N LYS A 215 -6.43 -17.69 5.12
CA LYS A 215 -6.68 -17.62 3.68
C LYS A 215 -5.76 -18.55 2.89
N LEU A 216 -4.48 -18.67 3.25
CA LEU A 216 -3.56 -19.62 2.61
C LEU A 216 -3.99 -21.07 2.87
N LYS A 217 -4.35 -21.43 4.12
CA LYS A 217 -4.82 -22.78 4.44
C LYS A 217 -6.07 -23.19 3.66
N ARG A 218 -7.01 -22.26 3.43
CA ARG A 218 -8.23 -22.54 2.65
C ARG A 218 -7.97 -22.78 1.15
N LYS A 219 -6.82 -22.35 0.63
CA LYS A 219 -6.42 -22.60 -0.77
C LYS A 219 -5.59 -23.88 -0.93
N ALA A 220 -5.12 -24.47 0.17
CA ALA A 220 -4.45 -25.76 0.17
C ALA A 220 -5.49 -26.88 0.28
N ASN A 221 -6.16 -27.18 -0.83
CA ASN A 221 -6.93 -28.42 -0.99
C ASN A 221 -5.92 -29.58 -1.23
N PRO A 222 -6.09 -30.79 -0.64
CA PRO A 222 -5.06 -31.82 -0.62
C PRO A 222 -5.08 -32.69 -1.89
N GLN A 223 -5.02 -32.06 -3.06
CA GLN A 223 -4.88 -32.76 -4.35
C GLN A 223 -3.67 -32.32 -5.18
N SER A 224 -2.80 -31.47 -4.64
CA SER A 224 -1.52 -31.15 -5.27
C SER A 224 -0.40 -31.75 -4.43
N ILE A 225 0.23 -32.79 -4.99
CA ILE A 225 1.48 -33.37 -4.56
C ILE A 225 2.53 -32.26 -4.41
N GLU A 226 3.40 -32.45 -3.42
CA GLU A 226 4.48 -31.58 -2.98
C GLU A 226 5.25 -30.93 -4.14
N ILE A 227 5.19 -29.60 -4.24
CA ILE A 227 6.32 -28.81 -4.73
C ILE A 227 6.51 -27.67 -3.74
N ALA A 228 7.69 -27.63 -3.13
CA ALA A 228 8.10 -26.59 -2.19
C ALA A 228 7.91 -25.18 -2.79
N PRO A 229 7.53 -24.17 -1.97
CA PRO A 229 7.42 -22.80 -2.47
C PRO A 229 8.81 -22.30 -2.88
N PRO A 230 8.98 -21.65 -4.04
CA PRO A 230 10.27 -21.10 -4.44
C PRO A 230 10.62 -19.97 -3.46
N THR A 231 11.75 -20.17 -2.81
CA THR A 231 12.46 -19.17 -2.01
C THR A 231 12.69 -17.95 -2.89
N LYS A 232 12.21 -16.77 -2.45
CA LYS A 232 12.57 -15.48 -3.08
C LYS A 232 14.08 -15.31 -2.96
N GLN A 233 14.82 -15.65 -4.01
CA GLN A 233 16.16 -15.16 -4.22
C GLN A 233 16.06 -13.76 -4.84
N THR A 234 16.90 -12.90 -4.28
CA THR A 234 17.21 -11.55 -4.70
C THR A 234 17.47 -11.44 -6.20
N ALA A 235 17.07 -10.31 -6.76
CA ALA A 235 17.36 -9.93 -8.14
C ALA A 235 18.85 -10.05 -8.45
N SER A 236 19.17 -10.87 -9.43
CA SER A 236 20.28 -10.65 -10.34
C SER A 236 19.69 -10.66 -11.75
N GLU A 237 19.84 -9.52 -12.41
CA GLU A 237 19.67 -9.32 -13.83
C GLU A 237 20.61 -10.28 -14.57
N GLU A 238 20.06 -11.19 -15.37
CA GLU A 238 20.60 -11.60 -16.68
C GLU A 238 19.76 -12.74 -17.29
N GLU A 239 19.44 -12.51 -18.56
CA GLU A 239 19.23 -13.47 -19.65
C GLU A 239 18.06 -14.47 -19.59
N ALA A 240 17.14 -14.24 -20.53
CA ALA A 240 16.21 -15.23 -21.04
C ALA A 240 16.97 -16.46 -21.55
N ILE A 241 16.71 -17.65 -20.97
CA ILE A 241 16.71 -18.94 -21.67
C ILE A 241 15.71 -19.89 -20.96
N SER A 242 14.63 -20.19 -21.68
CA SER A 242 14.04 -21.52 -21.87
C SER A 242 13.73 -22.40 -20.65
N GLY A 243 12.44 -22.63 -20.39
CA GLY A 243 12.02 -23.81 -19.66
C GLY A 243 10.61 -23.83 -19.05
N GLU A 244 9.64 -22.99 -19.45
CA GLU A 244 8.26 -23.26 -19.04
C GLU A 244 7.76 -24.50 -19.79
N THR A 245 7.43 -25.56 -19.03
CA THR A 245 6.80 -26.76 -19.58
C THR A 245 5.46 -26.37 -20.19
N GLY A 246 5.01 -27.04 -21.27
CA GLY A 246 3.73 -26.72 -21.92
C GLY A 246 2.52 -26.71 -20.95
N GLU A 247 2.61 -27.48 -19.87
CA GLU A 247 1.65 -27.51 -18.77
C GLU A 247 1.59 -26.16 -17.99
N THR A 248 2.75 -25.57 -17.67
CA THR A 248 2.87 -24.27 -17.00
C THR A 248 2.33 -23.13 -17.87
N CYS A 249 2.58 -23.18 -19.19
CA CYS A 249 2.03 -22.22 -20.14
C CYS A 249 0.49 -22.25 -20.15
N GLN A 250 -0.10 -23.44 -20.09
CA GLN A 250 -1.56 -23.60 -20.06
C GLN A 250 -2.16 -23.06 -18.75
N GLU A 251 -1.48 -23.25 -17.62
CA GLU A 251 -1.87 -22.64 -16.34
C GLU A 251 -1.84 -21.11 -16.40
N HIS A 252 -0.80 -20.53 -17.02
CA HIS A 252 -0.70 -19.10 -17.24
C HIS A 252 -1.84 -18.56 -18.11
N LEU A 253 -2.22 -19.29 -19.17
CA LEU A 253 -3.39 -18.94 -20.01
C LEU A 253 -4.71 -19.01 -19.24
N ASN A 254 -4.90 -20.04 -18.42
CA ASN A 254 -6.10 -20.20 -17.60
C ASN A 254 -6.19 -19.09 -16.54
N ALA A 255 -5.07 -18.74 -15.91
CA ALA A 255 -4.98 -17.63 -14.95
C ALA A 255 -5.29 -16.29 -15.64
N LEU A 256 -4.78 -16.07 -16.86
CA LEU A 256 -5.04 -14.88 -17.66
C LEU A 256 -6.51 -14.75 -18.01
N LYS A 257 -7.15 -15.83 -18.51
CA LYS A 257 -8.59 -15.87 -18.81
C LYS A 257 -9.43 -15.59 -17.55
N LYS A 258 -9.06 -16.17 -16.41
CA LYS A 258 -9.74 -15.97 -15.13
C LYS A 258 -9.62 -14.54 -14.60
N GLU A 259 -8.45 -13.92 -14.73
CA GLU A 259 -8.23 -12.54 -14.31
C GLU A 259 -8.98 -11.55 -15.21
N MET A 260 -8.98 -11.81 -16.53
CA MET A 260 -9.68 -11.00 -17.53
C MET A 260 -11.21 -11.10 -17.42
N ALA A 261 -11.75 -12.23 -16.95
CA ALA A 261 -13.18 -12.43 -16.71
C ALA A 261 -13.73 -11.65 -15.51
N LYS A 262 -12.89 -11.10 -14.63
CA LYS A 262 -13.35 -10.31 -13.48
C LYS A 262 -13.92 -8.97 -13.95
N THR A 263 -15.11 -8.62 -13.48
CA THR A 263 -15.76 -7.34 -13.79
C THR A 263 -15.30 -6.19 -12.89
N LYS A 264 -14.82 -6.47 -11.68
CA LYS A 264 -14.31 -5.48 -10.71
C LYS A 264 -12.94 -5.92 -10.17
N ASN A 265 -12.04 -4.97 -9.90
CA ASN A 265 -10.69 -5.19 -9.36
C ASN A 265 -9.80 -6.15 -10.19
N LYS A 266 -9.68 -5.90 -11.49
CA LYS A 266 -8.71 -6.62 -12.34
C LYS A 266 -7.30 -6.30 -11.88
N ASN A 267 -6.47 -7.32 -11.67
CA ASN A 267 -5.06 -7.12 -11.39
C ASN A 267 -4.28 -6.91 -12.71
N PHE A 268 -4.15 -5.66 -13.14
CA PHE A 268 -3.43 -5.30 -14.37
C PHE A 268 -1.95 -5.70 -14.35
N PHE A 269 -1.31 -5.67 -13.18
CA PHE A 269 0.08 -6.11 -13.03
C PHE A 269 0.21 -7.61 -13.33
N LEU A 270 -0.66 -8.43 -12.72
CA LEU A 270 -0.69 -9.87 -12.98
C LEU A 270 -1.03 -10.20 -14.45
N ILE A 271 -1.96 -9.46 -15.06
CA ILE A 271 -2.28 -9.62 -16.49
C ILE A 271 -1.05 -9.33 -17.34
N LYS A 272 -0.29 -8.27 -17.06
CA LYS A 272 0.94 -7.92 -17.78
C LYS A 272 2.00 -9.01 -17.64
N GLU A 273 2.23 -9.51 -16.43
CA GLU A 273 3.17 -10.62 -16.18
C GLU A 273 2.78 -11.88 -16.97
N LEU A 274 1.50 -12.28 -16.90
CA LEU A 274 1.00 -13.46 -17.63
C LEU A 274 1.06 -13.27 -19.16
N MET A 275 0.87 -12.04 -19.65
CA MET A 275 0.98 -11.72 -21.08
C MET A 275 2.42 -11.78 -21.61
N VAL A 276 3.41 -11.50 -20.74
CA VAL A 276 4.85 -11.66 -21.03
C VAL A 276 5.24 -13.13 -20.98
N ALA A 277 4.85 -13.86 -19.93
CA ALA A 277 5.14 -15.29 -19.79
C ALA A 277 4.58 -16.11 -20.96
N THR A 278 3.37 -15.77 -21.44
CA THR A 278 2.73 -16.48 -22.56
C THR A 278 3.13 -15.96 -23.95
N PHE A 279 4.10 -15.02 -24.04
CA PHE A 279 4.47 -14.37 -25.31
C PHE A 279 5.02 -15.37 -26.34
N GLU A 280 5.95 -16.23 -25.95
CA GLU A 280 6.58 -17.18 -26.88
C GLU A 280 5.57 -18.21 -27.40
N ALA A 281 4.72 -18.74 -26.51
CA ALA A 281 3.64 -19.64 -26.86
C ALA A 281 2.65 -18.97 -27.84
N ARG A 282 2.26 -17.72 -27.56
CA ARG A 282 1.39 -16.92 -28.43
C ARG A 282 2.01 -16.69 -29.80
N ARG A 283 3.28 -16.30 -29.85
CA ARG A 283 4.02 -16.05 -31.08
C ARG A 283 4.10 -17.32 -31.94
N LYS A 284 4.43 -18.46 -31.31
CA LYS A 284 4.44 -19.76 -31.99
C LYS A 284 3.05 -20.12 -32.52
N HIS A 285 2.00 -19.92 -31.73
CA HIS A 285 0.62 -20.18 -32.17
C HIS A 285 0.23 -19.35 -33.40
N ILE A 286 0.56 -18.06 -33.42
CA ILE A 286 0.28 -17.15 -34.54
C ILE A 286 1.08 -17.54 -35.80
N THR A 287 2.34 -17.94 -35.64
CA THR A 287 3.21 -18.30 -36.78
C THR A 287 2.92 -19.70 -37.33
N THR A 288 2.51 -20.65 -36.48
CA THR A 288 2.31 -22.05 -36.89
C THR A 288 0.89 -22.33 -37.38
N SER A 289 -0.13 -21.63 -36.87
CA SER A 289 -1.52 -21.88 -37.23
C SER A 289 -2.17 -20.62 -37.83
N PRO A 290 -2.72 -20.67 -39.05
CA PRO A 290 -3.50 -19.57 -39.62
C PRO A 290 -4.79 -19.41 -38.79
N THR A 291 -4.72 -18.58 -37.76
CA THR A 291 -5.80 -18.37 -36.80
C THR A 291 -6.46 -17.03 -37.07
N THR A 292 -7.79 -16.98 -37.07
CA THR A 292 -8.50 -15.70 -37.21
C THR A 292 -8.29 -14.84 -35.96
N LEU A 293 -8.28 -13.51 -36.13
CA LEU A 293 -8.12 -12.56 -35.03
C LEU A 293 -9.11 -12.82 -33.90
N HIS A 294 -10.34 -13.22 -34.23
CA HIS A 294 -11.38 -13.54 -33.26
C HIS A 294 -10.98 -14.70 -32.34
N VAL A 295 -10.43 -15.79 -32.89
CA VAL A 295 -9.97 -16.95 -32.10
C VAL A 295 -8.76 -16.57 -31.25
N LEU A 296 -7.83 -15.79 -31.80
CA LEU A 296 -6.67 -15.30 -31.06
C LEU A 296 -7.06 -14.45 -29.84
N LEU A 297 -8.06 -13.58 -29.97
CA LEU A 297 -8.57 -12.73 -28.88
C LEU A 297 -9.43 -13.49 -27.85
N LEU A 298 -9.89 -14.70 -28.17
CA LEU A 298 -10.52 -15.60 -27.20
C LEU A 298 -9.46 -16.30 -26.36
N ASP A 299 -8.36 -16.72 -26.97
CA ASP A 299 -7.28 -17.41 -26.26
C ASP A 299 -6.39 -16.47 -25.46
N TYR A 300 -6.19 -15.25 -25.96
CA TYR A 300 -5.39 -14.22 -25.33
C TYR A 300 -6.22 -12.95 -25.10
N PRO A 301 -7.16 -12.97 -24.13
CA PRO A 301 -8.05 -11.84 -23.89
C PRO A 301 -7.30 -10.56 -23.47
N GLY A 302 -6.11 -10.69 -22.88
CA GLY A 302 -5.26 -9.56 -22.51
C GLY A 302 -4.83 -8.69 -23.70
N LEU A 303 -4.85 -9.21 -24.92
CA LEU A 303 -4.59 -8.42 -26.14
C LEU A 303 -5.65 -7.32 -26.37
N ARG A 304 -6.86 -7.47 -25.82
CA ARG A 304 -7.91 -6.44 -25.90
C ARG A 304 -7.61 -5.20 -25.07
N LEU A 305 -6.63 -5.28 -24.16
CA LEU A 305 -6.18 -4.17 -23.33
C LEU A 305 -5.02 -3.41 -23.97
N VAL A 306 -4.40 -3.97 -25.01
CA VAL A 306 -3.25 -3.37 -25.72
C VAL A 306 -3.79 -2.54 -26.90
N SER A 307 -4.54 -1.50 -26.58
CA SER A 307 -4.74 -0.35 -27.46
C SER A 307 -4.50 0.86 -26.57
N GLU A 308 -3.34 1.48 -26.74
CA GLU A 308 -2.80 2.70 -26.11
C GLU A 308 -1.32 2.47 -25.74
N VAL A 309 -0.49 2.51 -26.77
CA VAL A 309 0.86 3.08 -26.67
C VAL A 309 0.82 4.38 -27.44
#